data_AF-A0A956QCL3-F1
#
_entry.id   AF-A0A956QCL3-F1
#
_cell.length_a   1.000
_cell.length_b   1.000
_cell.length_c   1.000
_cell.angle_alpha   90.00
_cell.angle_beta   90.00
_cell.angle_gamma   90.00
#
_symmetry.space_group_name_H-M   'P 1'
#
loop_
_entity.id
_entity.type
_entity.pdbx_description
1 polymer ?
#
loop_
_entity_poly.entity_id
_entity_poly.type
_entity_poly.pdbx_seq_one_letter_code
_entity_poly.pdbx_strand_id
1 'polypeptide(L)'
;MANAAVNMIQAEQLRKRIDELTERQERLMDELVAMHPDPSVRDRFEALSSKIEELKIEIRGCNDMEDLKELEGKIESTVESWVHHFQIIVAGLMGAPPPSGPIFQ
;
A
#
# COMPACT_ATOMS: atom_id res chain seq x y z
N MET A 1 19.90 -21.00 25.72
CA MET A 1 18.87 -21.50 24.79
C MET A 1 17.46 -20.99 25.12
N ALA A 2 17.04 -20.92 26.40
CA ALA A 2 15.70 -20.43 26.78
C ALA A 2 15.35 -19.02 26.27
N ASN A 3 16.26 -18.05 26.37
CA ASN A 3 16.01 -16.68 25.89
C ASN A 3 15.85 -16.58 24.37
N ALA A 4 16.53 -17.43 23.58
CA ALA A 4 16.40 -17.40 22.12
C ALA A 4 15.02 -17.91 21.68
N ALA A 5 14.52 -18.98 22.31
CA ALA A 5 13.18 -19.51 22.05
C ALA A 5 12.07 -18.52 22.46
N VAL A 6 12.22 -17.86 23.62
CA VAL A 6 11.28 -16.82 24.06
C VAL A 6 11.27 -15.63 23.11
N ASN A 7 12.44 -15.18 22.66
CA ASN A 7 12.55 -14.08 21.69
C ASN A 7 11.91 -14.43 20.33
N MET A 8 12.06 -15.67 19.86
CA MET A 8 11.43 -16.13 18.61
C MET A 8 9.90 -16.12 18.71
N ILE A 9 9.34 -16.59 19.83
CA ILE A 9 7.88 -16.58 20.06
C ILE A 9 7.35 -15.14 20.10
N GLN A 10 8.05 -14.24 20.79
CA GLN A 10 7.67 -12.82 20.84
C GLN A 10 7.76 -12.15 19.47
N ALA A 11 8.80 -12.44 18.68
CA ALA A 11 8.93 -11.93 17.32
C ALA A 11 7.78 -12.40 16.41
N GLU A 12 7.35 -13.65 16.54
CA GLU A 12 6.21 -14.17 15.80
C GLU A 12 4.89 -13.53 16.22
N GLN A 13 4.68 -13.30 17.52
CA GLN A 13 3.50 -12.59 18.04
C GLN A 13 3.45 -11.15 17.51
N LEU A 14 4.59 -10.46 17.48
CA LEU A 14 4.68 -9.11 16.93
C LEU A 14 4.39 -9.08 15.43
N ARG A 15 4.89 -10.05 14.67
CA ARG A 15 4.57 -10.18 13.23
C ARG A 15 3.06 -10.35 12.99
N LYS A 16 2.43 -11.30 13.70
CA LYS A 16 0.98 -11.50 13.61
C LYS A 16 0.21 -10.22 13.94
N ARG A 17 0.68 -9.48 14.95
CA ARG A 17 0.05 -8.21 15.33
C ARG A 17 0.18 -7.13 14.26
N ILE A 18 1.33 -7.07 13.58
CA ILE A 18 1.52 -6.16 12.44
C ILE A 18 0.55 -6.55 11.32
N ASP A 19 0.49 -7.83 10.96
CA ASP A 19 -0.41 -8.33 9.90
C ASP A 19 -1.88 -7.96 10.18
N GLU A 20 -2.38 -8.22 11.40
CA GLU A 20 -3.74 -7.85 11.82
C GLU A 20 -4.03 -6.34 11.71
N LEU A 21 -3.05 -5.50 12.09
CA LEU A 21 -3.18 -4.06 12.05
C LEU A 21 -3.14 -3.53 10.60
N THR A 22 -2.29 -4.11 9.75
CA THR A 22 -2.21 -3.81 8.33
C THR A 22 -3.54 -4.16 7.63
N GLU A 23 -4.07 -5.36 7.83
CA GLU A 23 -5.37 -5.74 7.24
C GLU A 23 -6.51 -4.81 7.71
N ARG A 24 -6.47 -4.38 8.98
CA ARG A 24 -7.46 -3.43 9.50
C ARG A 24 -7.32 -2.07 8.82
N GLN A 25 -6.09 -1.60 8.62
CA GLN A 25 -5.82 -0.34 7.92
C GLN A 25 -6.31 -0.40 6.48
N GLU A 26 -6.05 -1.50 5.77
CA GLU A 26 -6.51 -1.73 4.39
C GLU A 26 -8.04 -1.68 4.31
N ARG A 27 -8.76 -2.39 5.20
CA ARG A 27 -10.23 -2.33 5.23
C ARG A 27 -10.79 -0.92 5.45
N LEU A 28 -10.21 -0.17 6.38
CA LEU A 28 -10.63 1.21 6.64
C LEU A 28 -10.35 2.12 5.45
N MET A 29 -9.25 1.86 4.73
CA MET A 29 -8.90 2.57 3.51
C MET A 29 -9.93 2.31 2.42
N ASP A 30 -10.30 1.05 2.19
CA ASP A 30 -11.31 0.66 1.20
C ASP A 30 -12.69 1.26 1.52
N GLU A 31 -13.10 1.24 2.79
CA GLU A 31 -14.32 1.92 3.25
C GLU A 31 -14.28 3.41 2.94
N LEU A 32 -13.14 4.07 3.16
CA LEU A 32 -12.97 5.49 2.84
C LEU A 32 -13.06 5.77 1.35
N VAL A 33 -12.40 4.95 0.52
CA VAL A 33 -12.47 5.09 -0.94
C VAL A 33 -13.90 4.87 -1.45
N ALA A 34 -14.62 3.90 -0.91
CA ALA A 34 -16.01 3.61 -1.29
C ALA A 34 -16.96 4.79 -1.06
N MET A 35 -16.68 5.65 -0.07
CA MET A 35 -17.47 6.85 0.21
C MET A 35 -17.30 7.95 -0.85
N HIS A 36 -16.25 7.91 -1.68
CA HIS A 36 -16.02 8.96 -2.67
C HIS A 36 -17.14 8.94 -3.73
N PRO A 37 -17.77 10.09 -4.07
CA PRO A 37 -18.94 10.10 -4.95
C PRO A 37 -18.62 9.79 -6.42
N ASP A 38 -17.40 10.10 -6.86
CA ASP A 38 -16.97 9.87 -8.25
C ASP A 38 -16.46 8.42 -8.44
N PRO A 39 -17.14 7.59 -9.27
CA PRO A 39 -16.71 6.22 -9.54
C PRO A 39 -15.36 6.16 -10.24
N SER A 40 -15.04 7.10 -11.13
CA SER A 40 -13.77 7.08 -11.88
C SER A 40 -12.56 7.25 -10.95
N VAL A 41 -12.74 8.01 -9.86
CA VAL A 41 -11.74 8.17 -8.82
C VAL A 41 -11.58 6.86 -8.04
N ARG A 42 -12.66 6.15 -7.73
CA ARG A 42 -12.58 4.84 -7.05
C ARG A 42 -11.90 3.78 -7.93
N ASP A 43 -12.32 3.67 -9.19
CA ASP A 43 -11.78 2.70 -10.14
C ASP A 43 -10.27 2.89 -10.36
N ARG A 44 -9.82 4.14 -10.41
CA ARG A 44 -8.39 4.46 -10.52
C ARG A 44 -7.60 4.03 -9.28
N PHE A 45 -8.18 4.16 -8.09
CA PHE A 45 -7.54 3.66 -6.87
C PHE A 45 -7.40 2.14 -6.90
N GLU A 46 -8.47 1.43 -7.26
CA GLU A 46 -8.47 -0.04 -7.36
C GLU A 46 -7.49 -0.55 -8.42
N ALA A 47 -7.38 0.14 -9.55
CA ALA A 47 -6.39 -0.19 -10.59
C ALA A 47 -4.94 -0.04 -10.09
N LEU A 48 -4.64 1.02 -9.33
CA LEU A 48 -3.33 1.23 -8.72
C LEU A 48 -3.04 0.16 -7.64
N SER A 49 -4.02 -0.17 -6.79
CA SER A 49 -3.89 -1.24 -5.80
C SER A 49 -3.61 -2.59 -6.47
N SER A 50 -4.35 -2.92 -7.53
CA SER A 50 -4.15 -4.14 -8.31
C SER A 50 -2.74 -4.18 -8.94
N LYS A 51 -2.25 -3.05 -9.45
CA LYS A 51 -0.89 -2.94 -10.00
C LYS A 51 0.19 -3.21 -8.95
N ILE A 52 -0.01 -2.74 -7.72
CA ILE A 52 0.90 -3.03 -6.60
C ILE A 52 0.94 -4.54 -6.31
N GLU A 53 -0.22 -5.23 -6.30
CA GLU A 53 -0.28 -6.68 -6.10
C GLU A 53 0.40 -7.46 -7.24
N GLU A 54 0.23 -7.04 -8.49
CA GLU A 54 0.96 -7.60 -9.63
C GLU A 54 2.48 -7.46 -9.44
N LEU A 55 2.96 -6.26 -9.06
CA LEU A 55 4.39 -6.01 -8.82
C LEU A 55 4.94 -6.85 -7.66
N LYS A 56 4.17 -7.05 -6.58
CA LYS A 56 4.56 -7.97 -5.49
C LYS A 56 4.76 -9.40 -5.99
N ILE A 57 3.92 -9.86 -6.93
CA ILE A 57 4.05 -11.20 -7.54
C ILE A 57 5.29 -11.26 -8.44
N GLU A 58 5.50 -10.25 -9.27
CA GLU A 58 6.68 -10.15 -10.15
C GLU A 58 7.99 -10.19 -9.35
N ILE A 59 8.09 -9.42 -8.26
CA ILE A 59 9.26 -9.40 -7.37
C ILE A 59 9.52 -10.78 -6.74
N ARG A 60 8.48 -11.49 -6.29
CA ARG A 60 8.63 -12.84 -5.71
C ARG A 60 9.15 -13.86 -6.73
N GLY A 61 8.90 -13.65 -8.02
CA GLY A 61 9.36 -14.51 -9.10
C GLY A 61 10.70 -14.10 -9.72
N CYS A 62 11.21 -12.91 -9.40
CA CYS A 62 12.40 -12.34 -10.02
C CYS A 62 13.68 -12.93 -9.43
N ASN A 63 14.58 -13.40 -10.29
CA ASN A 63 15.88 -13.96 -9.89
C ASN A 63 17.07 -13.15 -10.44
N ASP A 64 16.81 -12.16 -11.30
CA ASP A 64 17.82 -11.30 -11.91
C ASP A 64 17.90 -9.95 -11.17
N MET A 65 19.14 -9.48 -10.93
CA MET A 65 19.39 -8.26 -10.16
C MET A 65 19.14 -6.97 -10.96
N GLU A 66 19.24 -7.00 -12.28
CA GLU A 66 18.92 -5.86 -13.15
C GLU A 66 17.39 -5.68 -13.23
N ASP A 67 16.66 -6.78 -13.39
CA ASP A 67 15.20 -6.79 -13.36
C ASP A 67 14.66 -6.33 -11.99
N LEU A 68 15.31 -6.71 -10.88
CA LEU A 68 14.93 -6.24 -9.54
C LEU A 68 15.05 -4.72 -9.38
N LYS A 69 16.05 -4.08 -9.99
CA LYS A 69 16.18 -2.61 -9.96
C LYS A 69 15.11 -1.92 -10.79
N GLU A 70 14.75 -2.49 -11.93
CA GLU A 70 13.64 -1.97 -12.72
C GLU A 70 12.31 -2.10 -11.96
N LEU A 71 12.09 -3.23 -11.29
CA LEU A 71 10.93 -3.46 -10.43
C LEU A 71 10.91 -2.52 -9.23
N GLU A 72 12.06 -2.18 -8.64
CA GLU A 72 12.20 -1.19 -7.57
C GLU A 72 11.70 0.20 -8.02
N GLY A 73 12.16 0.68 -9.18
CA GLY A 73 11.68 1.96 -9.71
C GLY A 73 10.18 1.95 -10.05
N LYS A 74 9.66 0.82 -10.56
CA LYS A 74 8.23 0.65 -10.85
C LYS A 74 7.38 0.66 -9.58
N ILE A 75 7.83 -0.01 -8.52
CA ILE A 75 7.07 -0.05 -7.26
C ILE A 75 7.05 1.32 -6.59
N GLU A 76 8.18 2.04 -6.56
CA GLU A 76 8.24 3.39 -6.02
C GLU A 76 7.25 4.31 -6.74
N SER A 77 7.31 4.38 -8.07
CA SER A 77 6.43 5.25 -8.86
C SER A 77 4.95 4.86 -8.74
N THR A 78 4.64 3.57 -8.68
CA THR A 78 3.26 3.08 -8.52
C THR A 78 2.72 3.41 -7.14
N VAL A 79 3.51 3.22 -6.09
CA VAL A 79 3.15 3.56 -4.71
C VAL A 79 2.97 5.06 -4.56
N GLU A 80 3.85 5.90 -5.11
CA GLU A 80 3.67 7.36 -5.10
C GLU A 80 2.35 7.78 -5.76
N SER A 81 2.05 7.19 -6.93
CA SER A 81 0.80 7.45 -7.64
C SER A 81 -0.43 7.02 -6.83
N TRP A 82 -0.35 5.86 -6.17
CA TRP A 82 -1.39 5.33 -5.30
C TRP A 82 -1.63 6.21 -4.06
N VAL A 83 -0.56 6.62 -3.38
CA VAL A 83 -0.62 7.53 -2.22
C VAL A 83 -1.23 8.87 -2.62
N HIS A 84 -0.75 9.46 -3.72
CA HIS A 84 -1.27 10.73 -4.21
C HIS A 84 -2.76 10.64 -4.55
N HIS A 85 -3.16 9.56 -5.22
CA HIS A 85 -4.56 9.36 -5.58
C HIS A 85 -5.46 9.13 -4.36
N PHE A 86 -4.96 8.45 -3.34
CA PHE A 86 -5.65 8.39 -2.04
C PHE A 86 -5.80 9.76 -1.37
N GLN A 87 -4.78 10.62 -1.46
CA GLN A 87 -4.88 11.99 -0.93
C GLN A 87 -5.90 12.84 -1.69
N ILE A 88 -6.05 12.64 -3.00
CA ILE A 88 -7.12 13.25 -3.80
C ILE A 88 -8.49 12.81 -3.28
N ILE A 89 -8.66 11.51 -3.03
CA ILE A 89 -9.91 10.96 -2.46
C ILE A 89 -10.23 11.62 -1.12
N VAL A 90 -9.27 11.66 -0.20
CA VAL A 90 -9.45 12.27 1.12
C VAL A 90 -9.77 13.75 0.99
N ALA A 91 -9.07 14.50 0.13
CA ALA A 91 -9.34 15.91 -0.10
C ALA A 91 -10.77 16.14 -0.64
N GLY A 92 -11.20 15.33 -1.60
CA GLY A 92 -12.56 15.36 -2.16
C GLY A 92 -13.64 15.12 -1.09
N LEU A 93 -13.45 14.13 -0.22
CA LEU A 93 -14.36 13.86 0.89
C LEU A 93 -14.42 14.99 1.93
N MET A 94 -13.30 15.68 2.13
CA MET A 94 -13.20 16.80 3.07
C MET A 94 -13.60 18.15 2.47
N GLY A 95 -13.96 18.20 1.18
CA GLY A 95 -14.25 19.46 0.47
C GLY A 95 -13.03 20.36 0.29
N ALA A 96 -11.82 19.80 0.37
CA ALA A 96 -10.56 20.49 0.18
C ALA A 96 -10.10 20.38 -1.30
N PRO A 97 -9.30 21.34 -1.80
CA PRO A 97 -8.68 21.17 -3.11
C PRO A 97 -7.73 19.96 -3.11
N PRO A 98 -7.67 19.19 -4.21
CA PRO A 98 -6.72 18.09 -4.31
C PRO A 98 -5.28 18.63 -4.25
N PRO A 99 -4.35 17.90 -3.61
CA PRO A 99 -2.95 18.31 -3.61
C PRO A 99 -2.37 18.27 -5.03
N SER A 100 -1.32 19.05 -5.29
CA SER A 100 -0.62 19.05 -6.58
C SER A 100 0.36 17.89 -6.77
N GLY A 101 0.62 17.12 -5.69
CA GLY A 101 1.53 15.97 -5.66
C GLY A 101 1.43 15.22 -4.33
N PRO A 102 2.24 14.18 -4.10
CA PRO A 102 2.28 13.46 -2.83
C PRO A 102 2.72 14.38 -1.69
N ILE A 103 1.94 14.46 -0.60
CA ILE A 103 2.24 15.32 0.56
C ILE A 103 3.38 14.78 1.44
N PHE A 104 3.63 13.46 1.40
CA PHE A 104 4.68 12.80 2.18
C PHE A 104 5.65 12.13 1.21
N GLN A 105 6.85 12.72 1.09
CA GLN A 105 8.02 12.19 0.38
C GLN A 105 9.16 12.06 1.38
#